data_AF-A0AA40B1E0-F1
#
_entry.id   AF-A0AA40B1E0-F1
#
_cell.length_a   1.000
_cell.length_b   1.000
_cell.length_c   1.000
_cell.angle_alpha   90.00
_cell.angle_beta   90.00
_cell.angle_gamma   90.00
#
_symmetry.space_group_name_H-M   'P 1'
#
loop_
_entity.id
_entity.type
_entity.pdbx_description
1 polymer ?
#
loop_
_entity_poly.entity_id
_entity_poly.type
_entity_poly.pdbx_seq_one_letter_code
_entity_poly.pdbx_strand_id
1 'polypeptide(L)'
;PEFQTVGRAKRFFTVGRIFKTAWFEPGGEGMSGRRSDLEWTEDCPKYHGASPYAKFRWFIVVRKKPHHTLCFSITTYHPGKSAGSSKTTSGQSRDDKGSVVLYSADVEPPEPEPEEGITRKPIAIIREDKEQYISPLARLDCSRIYTVEDNLRVMKVGRVHTDSLPDLDECFRKCME
;
A
#
# COMPACT_ATOMS: atom_id res chain seq x y z
N PRO A 1 -10.85 14.93 -3.32
CA PRO A 1 -9.46 15.42 -3.09
C PRO A 1 -8.58 15.13 -4.32
N GLU A 2 -7.70 16.06 -4.69
CA GLU A 2 -6.82 15.94 -5.88
C GLU A 2 -5.38 15.58 -5.50
N PHE A 3 -4.65 14.98 -6.45
CA PHE A 3 -3.22 14.69 -6.31
C PHE A 3 -2.40 15.97 -6.42
N GLN A 4 -1.62 16.28 -5.39
CA GLN A 4 -0.82 17.52 -5.32
C GLN A 4 0.54 17.26 -4.69
N THR A 5 1.54 18.06 -5.09
CA THR A 5 2.84 18.08 -4.41
C THR A 5 2.67 18.72 -3.04
N VAL A 6 3.28 18.15 -2.01
CA VAL A 6 3.12 18.64 -0.64
C VAL A 6 4.15 19.72 -0.31
N GLY A 7 3.71 20.97 -0.15
CA GLY A 7 4.61 22.11 0.08
C GLY A 7 5.52 22.00 1.32
N ARG A 8 5.10 21.28 2.37
CA ARG A 8 5.94 20.96 3.55
C ARG A 8 6.15 19.45 3.66
N ALA A 9 6.71 18.84 2.61
CA ALA A 9 6.90 17.38 2.49
C ALA A 9 7.44 16.73 3.76
N LYS A 10 8.52 17.28 4.36
CA LYS A 10 9.12 16.76 5.61
C LYS A 10 8.18 16.73 6.82
N ARG A 11 7.13 17.55 6.86
CA ARG A 11 6.11 17.53 7.92
C ARG A 11 4.96 16.58 7.60
N PHE A 12 4.77 16.25 6.33
CA PHE A 12 3.73 15.36 5.87
C PHE A 12 4.19 13.90 5.89
N PHE A 13 5.33 13.59 5.26
CA PHE A 13 5.89 12.24 5.18
C PHE A 13 6.61 11.87 6.49
N THR A 14 5.83 11.72 7.54
CA THR A 14 6.25 11.25 8.86
C THR A 14 5.67 9.87 9.14
N VAL A 15 6.27 9.11 10.05
CA VAL A 15 5.83 7.76 10.41
C VAL A 15 4.33 7.74 10.72
N GLY A 16 3.64 6.73 10.18
CA GLY A 16 2.19 6.55 10.28
C GLY A 16 1.37 7.36 9.28
N ARG A 17 1.96 8.28 8.49
CA ARG A 17 1.19 9.03 7.48
C ARG A 17 0.70 8.10 6.38
N ILE A 18 -0.57 8.24 6.00
CA ILE A 18 -1.20 7.49 4.92
C ILE A 18 -1.49 8.41 3.73
N PHE A 19 -1.08 7.97 2.55
CA PHE A 19 -1.28 8.69 1.30
C PHE A 19 -1.46 7.73 0.12
N LYS A 20 -1.99 8.27 -0.98
CA LYS A 20 -2.16 7.56 -2.25
C LYS A 20 -1.43 8.33 -3.34
N THR A 21 -0.80 7.64 -4.29
CA THR A 21 -0.14 8.25 -5.46
C THR A 21 -0.38 7.40 -6.70
N ALA A 22 -0.28 8.01 -7.88
CA ALA A 22 -0.10 7.26 -9.12
C ALA A 22 1.22 6.47 -9.04
N TRP A 23 1.19 5.21 -9.47
CA TRP A 23 2.29 4.28 -9.38
C TRP A 23 2.40 3.48 -10.68
N PHE A 24 3.63 3.32 -11.16
CA PHE A 24 3.93 2.65 -12.42
C PHE A 24 4.72 1.39 -12.14
N GLU A 25 4.34 0.29 -12.75
CA GLU A 25 5.05 -0.98 -12.68
C GLU A 25 5.31 -1.51 -14.09
N PRO A 26 6.43 -2.19 -14.33
CA PRO A 26 6.65 -2.87 -15.59
C PRO A 26 5.60 -3.99 -15.75
N GLY A 27 4.98 -4.07 -16.94
CA GLY A 27 4.13 -5.20 -17.29
C GLY A 27 4.95 -6.48 -17.47
N GLY A 28 4.47 -7.58 -16.90
CA GLY A 28 5.05 -8.91 -17.11
C GLY A 28 4.60 -9.55 -18.42
N GLU A 29 5.38 -10.52 -18.91
CA GLU A 29 4.99 -11.35 -20.05
C GLU A 29 3.66 -12.08 -19.77
N GLY A 30 2.75 -12.11 -20.74
CA GLY A 30 1.44 -12.74 -20.59
C GLY A 30 0.41 -11.93 -19.78
N MET A 31 0.68 -10.68 -19.42
CA MET A 31 -0.35 -9.74 -18.93
C MET A 31 -1.26 -9.25 -20.07
N SER A 32 -1.76 -10.15 -20.92
CA SER A 32 -2.79 -9.88 -21.92
C SER A 32 -4.16 -10.08 -21.27
N GLY A 33 -4.61 -9.08 -20.52
CA GLY A 33 -5.93 -9.09 -19.92
C GLY A 33 -6.23 -7.79 -19.18
N ARG A 34 -7.35 -7.15 -19.53
CA ARG A 34 -7.93 -6.01 -18.80
C ARG A 34 -8.30 -6.48 -17.39
N ARG A 35 -7.39 -6.35 -16.44
CA ARG A 35 -7.77 -6.31 -15.02
C ARG A 35 -8.51 -4.99 -14.81
N SER A 36 -9.73 -5.04 -14.27
CA SER A 36 -10.61 -3.87 -14.14
C SER A 36 -10.10 -2.82 -13.15
N ASP A 37 -9.14 -3.17 -12.28
CA ASP A 37 -8.45 -2.27 -11.35
C ASP A 37 -7.17 -1.65 -11.93
N LEU A 38 -6.77 -2.06 -13.13
CA LEU A 38 -5.62 -1.51 -13.84
C LEU A 38 -6.12 -0.59 -14.95
N GLU A 39 -5.74 0.68 -14.84
CA GLU A 39 -5.70 1.55 -16.00
C GLU A 39 -4.47 1.14 -16.83
N TRP A 40 -4.69 0.15 -17.70
CA TRP A 40 -3.90 0.00 -18.91
C TRP A 40 -4.26 1.17 -19.82
N THR A 41 -3.82 2.35 -19.44
CA THR A 41 -4.10 3.56 -20.21
C THR A 41 -3.34 3.48 -21.52
N GLU A 42 -4.02 3.79 -22.62
CA GLU A 42 -3.38 4.12 -23.88
C GLU A 42 -2.35 5.26 -23.70
N ASP A 43 -2.51 6.05 -22.63
CA ASP A 43 -1.62 7.14 -22.19
C ASP A 43 -0.30 6.68 -21.54
N CYS A 44 -0.11 5.38 -21.27
CA CYS A 44 1.15 4.81 -20.82
C CYS A 44 1.86 4.17 -22.02
N PRO A 45 2.56 4.95 -22.87
CA PRO A 45 3.16 4.43 -24.09
C PRO A 45 4.19 3.36 -23.74
N LYS A 46 4.36 2.41 -24.66
CA LYS A 46 5.43 1.42 -24.55
C LYS A 46 6.77 2.13 -24.41
N TYR A 47 7.55 1.74 -23.40
CA TYR A 47 8.91 2.24 -23.21
C TYR A 47 9.88 1.16 -23.67
N HIS A 48 10.49 1.34 -24.84
CA HIS A 48 11.42 0.36 -25.45
C HIS A 48 10.89 -1.08 -25.49
N GLY A 49 9.63 -1.26 -25.88
CA GLY A 49 9.00 -2.59 -25.96
C GLY A 49 8.40 -3.10 -24.64
N ALA A 50 8.68 -2.47 -23.50
CA ALA A 50 7.99 -2.73 -22.24
C ALA A 50 6.63 -2.01 -22.23
N SER A 51 5.58 -2.71 -21.79
CA SER A 51 4.25 -2.12 -21.58
C SER A 51 4.07 -1.83 -20.09
N PRO A 52 4.43 -0.62 -19.59
CA PRO A 52 4.15 -0.25 -18.21
C PRO A 52 2.64 -0.19 -17.99
N TYR A 53 2.21 -0.43 -16.75
CA TYR A 53 0.84 -0.18 -16.35
C TYR A 53 0.79 0.77 -15.18
N ALA A 54 -0.24 1.61 -15.16
CA ALA A 54 -0.49 2.54 -14.07
C ALA A 54 -1.56 1.99 -13.13
N LYS A 55 -1.39 2.26 -11.85
CA LYS A 55 -2.42 2.09 -10.83
C LYS A 55 -2.22 3.13 -9.74
N PHE A 56 -3.24 3.35 -8.94
CA PHE A 56 -3.02 4.03 -7.68
C PHE A 56 -2.51 3.06 -6.62
N ARG A 57 -1.43 3.42 -5.95
CA ARG A 57 -0.91 2.67 -4.80
C ARG A 57 -1.04 3.52 -3.54
N TRP A 58 -1.48 2.88 -2.47
CA TRP A 58 -1.65 3.45 -1.16
C TRP A 58 -0.45 3.06 -0.29
N PHE A 59 0.02 3.99 0.52
CA PHE A 59 1.23 3.83 1.32
C PHE A 59 1.04 4.30 2.75
N ILE A 60 1.71 3.62 3.68
CA ILE A 60 1.94 4.07 5.05
C ILE A 60 3.44 4.31 5.22
N VAL A 61 3.82 5.51 5.64
CA VAL A 61 5.23 5.84 5.95
C VAL A 61 5.66 5.08 7.20
N VAL A 62 6.76 4.32 7.11
CA VAL A 62 7.37 3.60 8.25
C VAL A 62 8.73 4.14 8.65
N ARG A 63 9.40 4.86 7.75
CA ARG A 63 10.63 5.59 8.08
C ARG A 63 10.78 6.84 7.23
N LYS A 64 11.10 7.95 7.88
CA LYS A 64 11.48 9.18 7.20
C LYS A 64 12.97 9.19 6.89
N LYS A 65 13.35 9.62 5.68
CA LYS A 65 14.74 9.89 5.28
C LYS A 65 14.85 11.36 4.78
N PRO A 66 16.06 11.87 4.47
CA PRO A 66 16.22 13.28 4.11
C PRO A 66 15.51 13.72 2.82
N HIS A 67 15.39 12.82 1.83
CA HIS A 67 14.90 13.11 0.48
C HIS A 67 13.80 12.14 -0.01
N HIS A 68 13.55 11.06 0.73
CA HIS A 68 12.56 10.05 0.43
C HIS A 68 12.00 9.51 1.74
N THR A 69 10.99 8.64 1.63
CA THR A 69 10.46 7.88 2.75
C THR A 69 10.40 6.40 2.42
N LEU A 70 10.52 5.58 3.47
CA LEU A 70 10.26 4.16 3.37
C LEU A 70 8.81 3.92 3.77
N CYS A 71 8.12 3.14 2.96
CA CYS A 71 6.70 2.89 3.08
C CYS A 71 6.39 1.40 2.96
N PHE A 72 5.36 0.97 3.69
CA PHE A 72 4.61 -0.23 3.34
C PHE A 72 3.44 0.14 2.44
N SER A 73 3.01 -0.80 1.60
CA SER A 73 1.84 -0.58 0.73
C SER A 73 0.58 -1.19 1.32
N ILE A 74 -0.55 -0.53 1.10
CA ILE A 74 -1.87 -1.07 1.42
C ILE A 74 -2.38 -1.83 0.19
N THR A 75 -2.81 -3.07 0.40
CA THR A 75 -3.44 -3.93 -0.60
C THR A 75 -4.87 -4.28 -0.16
N THR A 76 -5.69 -4.71 -1.11
CA THR A 76 -7.01 -5.27 -0.79
C THR A 76 -6.92 -6.79 -0.95
N TYR A 77 -7.26 -7.51 0.10
CA TYR A 77 -7.42 -8.96 0.03
C TYR A 77 -8.62 -9.30 -0.87
N HIS A 78 -8.45 -10.32 -1.71
CA HIS A 78 -9.51 -10.83 -2.57
C HIS A 78 -9.54 -12.35 -2.42
N PRO A 79 -10.49 -12.90 -1.65
CA PRO A 79 -10.64 -14.34 -1.51
C PRO A 79 -10.66 -15.04 -2.87
N GLY A 80 -9.87 -16.10 -3.03
CA GLY A 80 -9.77 -16.86 -4.28
C GLY A 80 -9.09 -16.15 -5.46
N LYS A 81 -8.59 -14.91 -5.31
CA LYS A 81 -7.76 -14.22 -6.30
C LYS A 81 -6.41 -13.89 -5.69
N SER A 82 -5.33 -14.15 -6.42
CA SER A 82 -4.00 -13.69 -6.02
C SER A 82 -4.06 -12.16 -5.88
N ALA A 83 -3.93 -11.63 -4.65
CA ALA A 83 -3.93 -10.20 -4.39
C ALA A 83 -2.95 -9.50 -5.35
N GLY A 84 -3.42 -8.43 -6.00
CA GLY A 84 -2.84 -7.77 -7.17
C GLY A 84 -1.43 -7.16 -7.03
N SER A 85 -0.69 -7.48 -5.95
CA SER A 85 0.76 -7.34 -5.94
C SER A 85 1.35 -8.44 -6.84
N SER A 86 1.90 -8.01 -7.98
CA SER A 86 2.85 -8.74 -8.83
C SER A 86 2.81 -10.28 -8.75
N LYS A 87 2.21 -10.92 -9.76
CA LYS A 87 2.54 -12.29 -10.18
C LYS A 87 3.98 -12.44 -10.71
N THR A 88 4.82 -11.40 -10.61
CA THR A 88 6.20 -11.40 -11.14
C THR A 88 7.17 -12.23 -10.30
N THR A 89 6.75 -12.78 -9.16
CA THR A 89 7.54 -13.78 -8.42
C THR A 89 6.83 -15.12 -8.51
N SER A 90 6.98 -15.80 -9.65
CA SER A 90 6.58 -17.20 -9.80
C SER A 90 7.34 -18.04 -8.77
N GLY A 91 6.61 -18.66 -7.83
CA GLY A 91 7.14 -19.80 -7.06
C GLY A 91 7.14 -19.68 -5.54
N GLN A 92 6.84 -18.53 -4.93
CA GLN A 92 6.68 -18.46 -3.48
C GLN A 92 5.21 -18.61 -3.10
N SER A 93 4.88 -19.79 -2.55
CA SER A 93 3.71 -19.98 -1.70
C SER A 93 3.66 -18.83 -0.70
N ARG A 94 2.66 -17.96 -0.82
CA ARG A 94 2.42 -16.86 0.12
C ARG A 94 1.87 -17.45 1.41
N ASP A 95 2.77 -17.97 2.23
CA ASP A 95 2.55 -18.01 3.66
C ASP A 95 2.58 -16.54 4.08
N ASP A 96 1.42 -15.86 4.08
CA ASP A 96 1.31 -14.39 4.14
C ASP A 96 1.54 -13.85 5.55
N LYS A 97 2.56 -14.40 6.21
CA LYS A 97 3.19 -13.89 7.44
C LYS A 97 3.74 -12.48 7.25
N GLY A 98 3.55 -11.79 6.13
CA GLY A 98 3.86 -10.38 5.98
C GLY A 98 2.67 -9.45 6.20
N SER A 99 1.44 -9.96 6.19
CA SER A 99 0.24 -9.11 6.16
C SER A 99 -0.30 -8.76 7.56
N VAL A 100 -0.96 -7.60 7.64
CA VAL A 100 -1.68 -7.11 8.83
C VAL A 100 -3.03 -6.54 8.42
N VAL A 101 -4.07 -6.78 9.21
CA VAL A 101 -5.39 -6.15 9.01
C VAL A 101 -5.27 -4.63 9.23
N LEU A 102 -5.75 -3.85 8.26
CA LEU A 102 -5.92 -2.40 8.42
C LEU A 102 -7.40 -2.08 8.53
N TYR A 103 -7.76 -1.23 9.49
CA TYR A 103 -9.14 -0.86 9.74
C TYR A 103 -9.26 0.58 10.22
N SER A 104 -10.44 1.19 10.02
CA SER A 104 -10.69 2.54 10.49
C SER A 104 -10.95 2.53 12.00
N ALA A 105 -10.35 3.44 12.75
CA ALA A 105 -10.41 3.46 14.22
C ALA A 105 -11.82 3.74 14.78
N ASP A 106 -12.77 4.15 13.93
CA ASP A 106 -14.18 4.38 14.24
C ASP A 106 -15.05 3.11 14.13
N VAL A 107 -14.46 1.96 13.78
CA VAL A 107 -15.17 0.67 13.70
C VAL A 107 -14.38 -0.45 14.37
N GLU A 108 -15.04 -1.56 14.68
CA GLU A 108 -14.37 -2.78 15.16
C GLU A 108 -13.46 -3.35 14.05
N PRO A 109 -12.25 -3.85 14.38
CA PRO A 109 -11.40 -4.50 13.39
C PRO A 109 -12.11 -5.73 12.79
N PRO A 110 -12.09 -5.90 11.46
CA PRO A 110 -12.60 -7.12 10.86
C PRO A 110 -11.67 -8.28 11.18
N GLU A 111 -12.26 -9.45 11.45
CA GLU A 111 -11.50 -10.70 11.53
C GLU A 111 -10.90 -11.02 10.16
N PRO A 112 -9.61 -11.42 10.08
CA PRO A 112 -9.03 -11.91 8.84
C PRO A 112 -9.65 -13.26 8.47
N GLU A 113 -9.73 -13.55 7.17
CA GLU A 113 -10.15 -14.88 6.73
C GLU A 113 -9.10 -15.92 7.17
N PRO A 114 -9.52 -17.13 7.61
CA PRO A 114 -8.59 -18.14 8.14
C PRO A 114 -7.43 -18.48 7.20
N GLU A 115 -7.71 -18.49 5.89
CA GLU A 115 -6.74 -18.75 4.82
C GLU A 115 -5.69 -17.65 4.64
N GLU A 116 -5.90 -16.44 5.18
CA GLU A 116 -4.91 -15.37 5.14
C GLU A 116 -3.74 -15.64 6.11
N GLY A 117 -3.95 -16.47 7.14
CA GLY A 117 -2.91 -16.79 8.13
C GLY A 117 -2.40 -15.56 8.92
N ILE A 118 -3.18 -14.47 8.97
CA ILE A 118 -2.81 -13.24 9.68
C ILE A 118 -2.99 -13.45 11.18
N THR A 119 -1.88 -13.43 11.91
CA THR A 119 -1.84 -13.59 13.37
C THR A 119 -1.42 -12.31 14.10
N ARG A 120 -1.08 -11.25 13.35
CA ARG A 120 -0.65 -9.96 13.90
C ARG A 120 -1.86 -9.14 14.35
N LYS A 121 -1.63 -8.28 15.34
CA LYS A 121 -2.63 -7.30 15.79
C LYS A 121 -3.03 -6.37 14.65
N PRO A 122 -4.33 -6.09 14.46
CA PRO A 122 -4.80 -5.11 13.49
C PRO A 122 -4.23 -3.71 13.76
N ILE A 123 -3.95 -2.95 12.69
CA ILE A 123 -3.49 -1.57 12.76
C ILE A 123 -4.68 -0.64 12.49
N ALA A 124 -5.01 0.18 13.48
CA ALA A 124 -6.08 1.17 13.38
C ALA A 124 -5.58 2.42 12.64
N ILE A 125 -6.46 3.02 11.84
CA ILE A 125 -6.17 4.26 11.12
C ILE A 125 -7.23 5.33 11.37
N ILE A 126 -6.79 6.59 11.39
CA ILE A 126 -7.65 7.77 11.41
C ILE A 126 -7.72 8.32 9.99
N ARG A 127 -8.91 8.28 9.40
CA ARG A 127 -9.19 8.93 8.12
C ARG A 127 -9.33 10.43 8.36
N GLU A 128 -8.48 11.21 7.71
CA GLU A 128 -8.55 12.68 7.77
C GLU A 128 -9.38 13.25 6.63
N ASP A 129 -9.52 12.47 5.55
CA ASP A 129 -10.30 12.81 4.38
C ASP A 129 -11.56 11.94 4.34
N LYS A 130 -12.73 12.58 4.46
CA LYS A 130 -14.03 11.89 4.53
C LYS A 130 -14.43 11.21 3.22
N GLU A 131 -13.88 11.65 2.10
CA GLU A 131 -14.14 11.06 0.78
C GLU A 131 -13.32 9.78 0.56
N GLN A 132 -12.34 9.49 1.44
CA GLN A 132 -11.53 8.29 1.33
C GLN A 132 -12.19 7.13 2.09
N TYR A 133 -12.42 6.05 1.35
CA TYR A 133 -12.88 4.78 1.88
C TYR A 133 -11.72 3.80 2.00
N ILE A 134 -11.65 3.10 3.14
CA ILE A 134 -10.73 1.98 3.36
C ILE A 134 -11.59 0.73 3.50
N SER A 135 -11.36 -0.22 2.61
CA SER A 135 -12.08 -1.49 2.59
C SER A 135 -11.83 -2.28 3.89
N PRO A 136 -12.83 -3.00 4.44
CA PRO A 136 -12.62 -4.01 5.47
C PRO A 136 -11.62 -5.11 5.06
N LEU A 137 -11.43 -5.30 3.75
CA LEU A 137 -10.45 -6.22 3.19
C LEU A 137 -9.07 -5.57 3.01
N ALA A 138 -8.85 -4.33 3.48
CA ALA A 138 -7.55 -3.69 3.39
C ALA A 138 -6.54 -4.41 4.29
N ARG A 139 -5.37 -4.67 3.73
CA ARG A 139 -4.21 -5.27 4.41
C ARG A 139 -2.99 -4.39 4.21
N LEU A 140 -2.17 -4.29 5.25
CA LEU A 140 -0.84 -3.71 5.13
C LEU A 140 0.12 -4.84 4.72
N ASP A 141 0.77 -4.67 3.57
CA ASP A 141 1.85 -5.56 3.14
C ASP A 141 3.15 -5.16 3.84
N CYS A 142 3.44 -5.82 4.97
CA CYS A 142 4.67 -5.63 5.74
C CYS A 142 5.80 -6.55 5.27
N SER A 143 5.65 -7.25 4.13
CA SER A 143 6.72 -8.07 3.55
C SER A 143 7.66 -7.27 2.65
N ARG A 144 7.24 -6.07 2.22
CA ARG A 144 7.94 -5.30 1.20
C ARG A 144 7.98 -3.81 1.50
N ILE A 145 9.20 -3.29 1.60
CA ILE A 145 9.46 -1.85 1.72
C ILE A 145 9.52 -1.20 0.34
N TYR A 146 8.87 -0.05 0.21
CA TYR A 146 8.97 0.85 -0.93
C TYR A 146 9.72 2.11 -0.52
N THR A 147 10.69 2.51 -1.33
CA THR A 147 11.27 3.86 -1.28
C THR A 147 10.41 4.78 -2.13
N VAL A 148 9.87 5.83 -1.52
CA VAL A 148 8.97 6.80 -2.16
C VAL A 148 9.57 8.19 -2.05
N GLU A 149 9.74 8.86 -3.20
CA GLU A 149 10.27 10.22 -3.26
C GLU A 149 9.27 11.23 -2.68
N ASP A 150 9.78 12.21 -1.92
CA ASP A 150 8.96 13.18 -1.19
C ASP A 150 8.32 14.25 -2.12
N ASN A 151 8.73 14.31 -3.39
CA ASN A 151 8.24 15.30 -4.37
C ASN A 151 7.06 14.80 -5.22
N LEU A 152 6.60 13.57 -5.01
CA LEU A 152 5.46 13.02 -5.75
C LEU A 152 4.17 13.82 -5.47
N ARG A 153 3.30 13.85 -6.48
CA ARG A 153 1.92 14.33 -6.29
C ARG A 153 1.13 13.25 -5.56
N VAL A 154 0.67 13.57 -4.36
CA VAL A 154 -0.05 12.61 -3.50
C VAL A 154 -1.43 13.12 -3.16
N MET A 155 -2.34 12.18 -2.93
CA MET A 155 -3.60 12.41 -2.25
C MET A 155 -3.43 12.06 -0.78
N LYS A 156 -3.82 12.97 0.10
CA LYS A 156 -3.77 12.77 1.55
C LYS A 156 -4.94 11.90 1.97
N VAL A 157 -4.69 10.89 2.80
CA VAL A 157 -5.73 9.95 3.24
C VAL A 157 -5.97 10.08 4.73
N GLY A 158 -4.90 9.99 5.52
CA GLY A 158 -5.03 9.93 6.97
C GLY A 158 -3.71 9.61 7.66
N ARG A 159 -3.82 8.95 8.82
CA ARG A 159 -2.69 8.53 9.64
C ARG A 159 -3.01 7.26 10.42
N VAL A 160 -2.01 6.50 10.81
CA VAL A 160 -2.15 5.39 11.78
C VAL A 160 -2.53 5.97 13.15
N HIS A 161 -3.42 5.29 13.86
CA HIS A 161 -3.80 5.63 15.23
C HIS A 161 -2.57 5.53 16.14
N THR A 162 -2.43 6.43 17.11
CA THR A 162 -1.23 6.49 17.98
C THR A 162 -0.95 5.16 18.66
N ASP A 163 -2.00 4.47 19.12
CA ASP A 163 -1.88 3.20 19.84
C ASP A 163 -1.41 2.03 18.95
N SER A 164 -1.54 2.14 17.63
CA SER A 164 -1.07 1.13 16.67
C SER A 164 0.31 1.44 16.09
N LEU A 165 0.93 2.57 16.48
CA LEU A 165 2.29 2.91 16.04
C LEU A 165 3.36 1.88 16.48
N PRO A 166 3.30 1.31 17.71
CA PRO A 166 4.22 0.23 18.10
C PRO A 166 4.10 -1.01 17.22
N ASP A 167 2.88 -1.41 16.85
CA ASP A 167 2.66 -2.57 15.97
C ASP A 167 3.19 -2.30 14.55
N LEU A 168 3.06 -1.06 14.06
CA LEU A 168 3.64 -0.63 12.79
C LEU A 168 5.19 -0.69 12.81
N ASP A 169 5.82 -0.26 13.90
CA ASP A 169 7.28 -0.32 14.05
C ASP A 169 7.76 -1.78 14.17
N GLU A 170 7.02 -2.65 14.86
CA GLU A 170 7.30 -4.08 14.92
C GLU A 170 7.26 -4.72 13.52
N CYS A 171 6.26 -4.34 12.70
CA CYS A 171 6.20 -4.76 11.31
C CYS A 171 7.44 -4.34 10.52
N PHE A 172 7.89 -3.09 10.71
CA PHE A 172 9.09 -2.60 10.06
C PHE A 172 10.36 -3.33 10.50
N ARG A 173 10.52 -3.60 11.80
CA ARG A 173 11.65 -4.37 12.34
C ARG A 173 11.70 -5.77 11.75
N LYS A 174 10.57 -6.50 11.78
CA LYS A 174 10.46 -7.86 11.24
C LYS A 174 10.69 -7.93 9.73
N CYS A 175 10.34 -6.89 8.97
CA CYS A 175 10.60 -6.83 7.53
C CYS A 175 12.10 -6.67 7.19
N MET A 176 12.90 -6.17 8.14
CA MET A 176 14.33 -5.92 7.95
C MET A 176 15.22 -7.08 8.43
N GLU A 177 14.63 -8.13 9.01
CA GLU A 177 15.29 -9.37 9.45
C GLU A 177 15.34 -10.39 8.31
#